data_AF-A0A2V6TBA1-F1
#
_entry.id   AF-A0A2V6TBA1-F1
#
_cell.length_a   1.000
_cell.length_b   1.000
_cell.length_c   1.000
_cell.angle_alpha   90.00
_cell.angle_beta   90.00
_cell.angle_gamma   90.00
#
_symmetry.space_group_name_H-M   'P 1'
#
loop_
_entity.id
_entity.type
_entity.pdbx_description
1 polymer ?
#
loop_
_entity_poly.entity_id
_entity_poly.type
_entity_poly.pdbx_seq_one_letter_code
_entity_poly.pdbx_strand_id
1 'polypeptide(L)'
;MQNSSSDRDVDRLGDEIAELSAHLDAATARLLDLIREFDARAGWNTGFRSCAAWLSWRVGFAPGAAREHVRVARALGTLPRLSQALARGELSYAKVRELTRVATPETEERLLAVGRAGTAEHVERQRDVGRTRHGAGRAAGRARGRLHAGKMLQEELHAGPRRKPRVEAGRPAGGAWAPS
;
A
#
# COMPACT_ATOMS: atom_id res chain seq x y z
N MET A 1 5.10 -17.58 23.70
CA MET A 1 4.85 -16.12 23.65
C MET A 1 5.68 -15.45 22.53
N GLN A 2 5.76 -16.08 21.34
CA GLN A 2 6.71 -15.69 20.26
C GLN A 2 6.02 -15.22 18.96
N ASN A 3 4.75 -15.59 18.72
CA ASN A 3 3.98 -15.20 17.53
C ASN A 3 4.04 -13.69 17.25
N SER A 4 3.67 -12.88 18.24
CA SER A 4 3.47 -11.43 18.06
C SER A 4 4.74 -10.61 17.79
N SER A 5 5.91 -11.24 17.58
CA SER A 5 7.03 -10.59 16.88
C SER A 5 7.02 -11.00 15.40
N SER A 6 7.00 -12.30 15.11
CA SER A 6 6.90 -12.85 13.74
C SER A 6 5.73 -12.26 12.96
N ASP A 7 4.56 -12.11 13.59
CA ASP A 7 3.37 -11.54 12.95
C ASP A 7 3.64 -10.09 12.48
N ARG A 8 4.37 -9.30 13.29
CA ARG A 8 4.74 -7.91 12.95
C ARG A 8 5.85 -7.79 11.91
N ASP A 9 6.75 -8.77 11.83
CA ASP A 9 7.74 -8.84 10.75
C ASP A 9 7.11 -9.27 9.42
N VAL A 10 6.08 -10.12 9.44
CA VAL A 10 5.26 -10.44 8.25
C VAL A 10 4.43 -9.23 7.81
N ASP A 11 3.75 -8.52 8.72
CA ASP A 11 3.05 -7.27 8.41
C ASP A 11 4.00 -6.27 7.72
N ARG A 12 5.19 -6.05 8.30
CA ARG A 12 6.20 -5.14 7.77
C ARG A 12 6.68 -5.56 6.38
N LEU A 13 6.91 -6.85 6.15
CA LEU A 13 7.29 -7.36 4.82
C LEU A 13 6.16 -7.13 3.80
N GLY A 14 4.90 -7.23 4.22
CA GLY A 14 3.74 -6.85 3.40
C GLY A 14 3.71 -5.37 3.04
N ASP A 15 3.98 -4.48 4.01
CA ASP A 15 4.11 -3.04 3.77
C ASP A 15 5.26 -2.73 2.79
N GLU A 16 6.44 -3.33 2.99
CA GLU A 16 7.62 -3.16 2.13
C GLU A 16 7.37 -3.65 0.69
N ILE A 17 6.64 -4.76 0.51
CA ILE A 17 6.22 -5.26 -0.81
C ILE A 17 5.24 -4.30 -1.50
N ALA A 18 4.26 -3.76 -0.75
CA ALA A 18 3.29 -2.82 -1.30
C ALA A 18 3.94 -1.50 -1.73
N GLU A 19 4.85 -0.95 -0.90
CA GLU A 19 5.62 0.24 -1.22
C GLU A 19 6.54 0.03 -2.45
N LEU A 20 7.23 -1.12 -2.54
CA LEU A 20 8.04 -1.43 -3.71
C LEU A 20 7.19 -1.60 -4.97
N SER A 21 6.00 -2.21 -4.87
CA SER A 21 5.06 -2.32 -6.00
C SER A 21 4.65 -0.93 -6.52
N ALA A 22 4.29 -0.01 -5.63
CA ALA A 22 3.91 1.35 -6.01
C ALA A 22 5.06 2.10 -6.72
N HIS A 23 6.31 1.89 -6.28
CA HIS A 23 7.49 2.44 -6.95
C HIS A 23 7.74 1.80 -8.33
N LEU A 24 7.51 0.50 -8.49
CA LEU A 24 7.59 -0.19 -9.79
C LEU A 24 6.49 0.27 -10.77
N ASP A 25 5.27 0.51 -10.28
CA ASP A 25 4.18 1.07 -11.07
C ASP A 25 4.46 2.51 -11.51
N ALA A 26 5.00 3.36 -10.63
CA ALA A 26 5.44 4.71 -10.98
C ALA A 26 6.60 4.73 -11.99
N ALA A 27 7.56 3.80 -11.86
CA ALA A 27 8.62 3.61 -12.86
C ALA A 27 8.06 3.11 -14.21
N THR A 28 7.01 2.27 -14.16
CA THR A 28 6.30 1.78 -15.35
C THR A 28 5.54 2.90 -16.06
N ALA A 29 4.96 3.87 -15.34
CA ALA A 29 4.38 5.07 -15.96
C ALA A 29 5.42 5.82 -16.82
N ARG A 30 6.60 6.09 -16.26
CA ARG A 30 7.71 6.75 -16.97
C ARG A 30 8.20 5.95 -18.17
N LEU A 31 8.23 4.62 -18.07
CA LEU A 31 8.55 3.74 -19.20
C LEU A 31 7.50 3.83 -20.31
N LEU A 32 6.21 3.86 -19.97
CA LEU A 32 5.11 3.97 -20.93
C LEU A 32 5.12 5.33 -21.66
N ASP A 33 5.43 6.43 -20.98
CA ASP A 33 5.62 7.74 -21.63
C ASP A 33 6.80 7.73 -22.61
N LEU A 34 7.93 7.11 -22.25
CA LEU A 34 9.08 6.96 -23.15
C LEU A 34 8.76 6.06 -24.35
N ILE A 35 7.98 4.99 -24.15
CA ILE A 35 7.49 4.12 -25.23
C ILE A 35 6.55 4.89 -26.17
N ARG A 36 5.60 5.67 -25.63
CA ARG A 36 4.67 6.51 -26.40
C ARG A 36 5.43 7.49 -27.28
N GLU A 37 6.41 8.19 -26.70
CA GLU A 37 7.21 9.20 -27.41
C GLU A 37 8.11 8.57 -28.50
N PHE A 38 8.75 7.44 -28.19
CA PHE A 38 9.60 6.70 -29.13
C PHE A 38 8.81 6.09 -30.30
N ASP A 39 7.61 5.57 -30.02
CA ASP A 39 6.68 5.04 -31.02
C ASP A 39 6.10 6.14 -31.91
N ALA A 40 5.68 7.27 -31.34
CA ALA A 40 5.16 8.43 -32.08
C ALA A 40 6.21 9.06 -33.01
N ARG A 41 7.49 9.07 -32.60
CA ARG A 41 8.62 9.49 -33.45
C ARG A 41 9.09 8.42 -34.44
N ALA A 42 8.42 7.26 -34.50
CA ALA A 42 8.81 6.09 -35.28
C ALA A 42 10.28 5.65 -35.05
N GLY A 43 10.84 5.87 -33.86
CA GLY A 43 12.26 5.62 -33.56
C GLY A 43 12.68 4.15 -33.63
N TRP A 44 11.70 3.24 -33.70
CA TRP A 44 11.86 1.81 -33.95
C TRP A 44 12.13 1.48 -35.43
N ASN A 45 11.90 2.42 -36.36
CA ASN A 45 12.02 2.20 -37.82
C ASN A 45 13.49 2.16 -38.32
N THR A 46 14.39 1.64 -37.49
CA THR A 46 15.79 1.35 -37.81
C THR A 46 15.95 -0.11 -38.22
N GLY A 47 15.05 -0.60 -39.09
CA GLY A 47 14.98 -1.99 -39.54
C GLY A 47 13.98 -2.90 -38.80
N PHE A 48 13.22 -2.40 -37.81
CA PHE A 48 12.16 -3.17 -37.16
C PHE A 48 10.78 -2.86 -37.74
N ARG A 49 9.90 -3.87 -37.78
CA ARG A 49 8.53 -3.76 -38.34
C ARG A 49 7.49 -3.09 -37.43
N SER A 50 7.84 -2.75 -36.18
CA SER A 50 7.00 -2.01 -35.21
C SER A 50 7.75 -1.71 -33.92
N CYS A 51 7.26 -0.77 -33.11
CA CYS A 51 7.79 -0.52 -31.76
C CYS A 51 7.75 -1.77 -30.87
N ALA A 52 6.70 -2.60 -30.98
CA ALA A 52 6.61 -3.84 -30.21
C ALA A 52 7.70 -4.85 -30.60
N ALA A 53 8.06 -4.93 -31.89
CA ALA A 53 9.17 -5.79 -32.33
C ALA A 53 10.53 -5.27 -31.82
N TRP A 54 10.74 -3.94 -31.85
CA TRP A 54 11.93 -3.30 -31.30
C TRP A 54 12.04 -3.53 -29.78
N LEU A 55 10.95 -3.38 -29.02
CA LEU A 55 10.93 -3.63 -27.57
C LEU A 55 11.21 -5.09 -27.23
N SER A 56 10.67 -6.05 -27.99
CA SER A 56 10.99 -7.46 -27.80
C SER A 56 12.48 -7.77 -27.99
N TRP A 57 13.13 -7.13 -28.97
CA TRP A 57 14.56 -7.32 -29.21
C TRP A 57 15.45 -6.54 -28.22
N ARG A 58 15.16 -5.26 -27.97
CA ARG A 58 16.03 -4.33 -27.24
C ARG A 58 15.85 -4.35 -25.72
N VAL A 59 14.65 -4.74 -25.26
CA VAL A 59 14.23 -4.74 -23.83
C VAL A 59 13.89 -6.15 -23.35
N GLY A 60 13.90 -7.16 -24.24
CA GLY A 60 13.65 -8.56 -23.89
C GLY A 60 12.18 -8.91 -23.60
N PHE A 61 11.24 -8.00 -23.89
CA PHE A 61 9.82 -8.24 -23.64
C PHE A 61 9.25 -9.36 -24.52
N ALA A 62 8.55 -10.32 -23.91
CA ALA A 62 7.79 -11.32 -24.66
C ALA A 62 6.82 -10.65 -25.67
N PRO A 63 6.64 -11.18 -26.90
CA PRO A 63 5.91 -10.47 -27.95
C PRO A 63 4.45 -10.07 -27.62
N GLY A 64 3.79 -10.78 -26.71
CA GLY A 64 2.49 -10.35 -26.17
C GLY A 64 2.61 -9.11 -25.29
N ALA A 65 3.51 -9.16 -24.30
CA ALA A 65 3.79 -8.06 -23.38
C ALA A 65 4.26 -6.80 -24.12
N ALA A 66 5.12 -6.92 -25.13
CA ALA A 66 5.60 -5.78 -25.91
C ALA A 66 4.46 -5.04 -26.65
N ARG A 67 3.48 -5.78 -27.19
CA ARG A 67 2.29 -5.19 -27.83
C ARG A 67 1.37 -4.51 -26.81
N GLU A 68 1.14 -5.13 -25.65
CA GLU A 68 0.33 -4.54 -24.59
C GLU A 68 0.94 -3.24 -24.03
N HIS A 69 2.26 -3.19 -23.79
CA HIS A 69 2.91 -1.93 -23.36
C HIS A 69 2.76 -0.81 -24.40
N VAL A 70 2.92 -1.09 -25.69
CA VAL A 70 2.69 -0.08 -26.75
C VAL A 70 1.21 0.35 -26.81
N ARG A 71 0.26 -0.57 -26.63
CA ARG A 71 -1.18 -0.23 -26.57
C ARG A 71 -1.48 0.69 -25.40
N VAL A 72 -1.03 0.34 -24.19
CA VAL A 72 -1.28 1.14 -22.98
C VAL A 72 -0.58 2.50 -23.08
N ALA A 73 0.67 2.54 -23.55
CA ALA A 73 1.42 3.77 -23.78
C ALA A 73 0.67 4.74 -24.71
N ARG A 74 0.12 4.24 -25.83
CA ARG A 74 -0.72 5.04 -26.75
C ARG A 74 -2.00 5.53 -26.07
N ALA A 75 -2.73 4.64 -25.39
CA ALA A 75 -4.00 4.97 -24.73
C ALA A 75 -3.84 6.01 -23.60
N LEU A 76 -2.76 5.93 -22.82
CA LEU A 76 -2.45 6.93 -21.79
C LEU A 76 -2.14 8.33 -22.36
N GLY A 77 -1.83 8.45 -23.65
CA GLY A 77 -1.68 9.73 -24.34
C GLY A 77 -2.97 10.56 -24.41
N THR A 78 -4.14 9.93 -24.28
CA THR A 78 -5.46 10.62 -24.20
C THR A 78 -6.16 10.44 -22.85
N LEU A 79 -5.51 9.77 -21.89
CA LEU A 79 -6.05 9.43 -20.58
C LEU A 79 -5.10 9.94 -19.47
N PRO A 80 -5.07 11.27 -19.23
CA PRO A 80 -4.10 11.90 -18.35
C PRO A 80 -4.34 11.62 -16.86
N ARG A 81 -5.58 11.40 -16.41
CA ARG A 81 -5.87 11.12 -15.01
C ARG A 81 -5.48 9.69 -14.63
N LEU A 82 -5.67 8.73 -15.54
CA LEU A 82 -5.18 7.34 -15.40
C LEU A 82 -3.65 7.29 -15.48
N SER A 83 -3.03 8.05 -16.39
CA SER A 83 -1.57 8.17 -16.48
C SER A 83 -0.98 8.71 -15.17
N GLN A 84 -1.53 9.81 -14.65
CA GLN A 84 -1.13 10.36 -13.36
C GLN A 84 -1.37 9.42 -12.17
N ALA A 85 -2.45 8.64 -12.18
CA ALA A 85 -2.73 7.67 -11.12
C ALA A 85 -1.71 6.52 -11.12
N LEU A 86 -1.24 6.07 -12.29
CA LEU A 86 -0.12 5.12 -12.41
C LEU A 86 1.20 5.76 -11.93
N ALA A 87 1.49 6.99 -12.35
CA ALA A 87 2.70 7.72 -11.97
C ALA A 87 2.80 8.02 -10.46
N ARG A 88 1.68 7.99 -9.72
CA ARG A 88 1.61 8.10 -8.26
C ARG A 88 1.43 6.77 -7.53
N GLY A 89 1.42 5.64 -8.22
CA GLY A 89 1.20 4.30 -7.64
C GLY A 89 -0.23 4.07 -7.09
N GLU A 90 -1.21 4.90 -7.44
CA GLU A 90 -2.61 4.79 -6.97
C GLU A 90 -3.39 3.69 -7.71
N LEU A 91 -2.96 3.37 -8.92
CA LEU A 91 -3.40 2.24 -9.74
C LEU A 91 -2.16 1.48 -10.20
N SER A 92 -2.19 0.15 -10.14
CA SER A 92 -1.13 -0.66 -10.74
C SER A 92 -1.27 -0.76 -12.26
N TYR A 93 -0.16 -1.03 -12.94
CA TYR A 93 -0.12 -1.20 -14.40
C TYR A 93 -1.10 -2.27 -14.87
N ALA A 94 -1.30 -3.34 -14.11
CA ALA A 94 -2.30 -4.37 -14.42
C ALA A 94 -3.72 -3.79 -14.51
N LYS A 95 -4.13 -2.91 -13.57
CA LYS A 95 -5.43 -2.23 -13.62
C LYS A 95 -5.53 -1.27 -14.79
N VAL A 96 -4.49 -0.45 -14.99
CA VAL A 96 -4.45 0.54 -16.08
C VAL A 96 -4.50 -0.17 -17.44
N ARG A 97 -3.85 -1.32 -17.60
CA ARG A 97 -3.91 -2.15 -18.80
C ARG A 97 -5.34 -2.60 -19.12
N GLU A 98 -6.16 -2.98 -18.14
CA GLU A 98 -7.55 -3.36 -18.41
C GLU A 98 -8.47 -2.14 -18.57
N LEU A 99 -8.34 -1.10 -17.74
CA LEU A 99 -9.14 0.13 -17.86
C LEU A 99 -8.95 0.81 -19.23
N THR A 100 -7.72 0.86 -19.76
CA THR A 100 -7.40 1.39 -21.10
C THR A 100 -7.92 0.53 -22.26
N ARG A 101 -8.69 -0.55 -22.02
CA ARG A 101 -9.47 -1.23 -23.08
C ARG A 101 -10.83 -0.58 -23.33
N VAL A 102 -11.36 0.17 -22.35
CA VAL A 102 -12.72 0.73 -22.37
C VAL A 102 -12.78 2.22 -22.02
N ALA A 103 -11.70 2.80 -21.50
CA ALA A 103 -11.65 4.20 -21.11
C ALA A 103 -11.54 5.15 -22.32
N THR A 104 -12.38 6.18 -22.29
CA THR A 104 -12.37 7.36 -23.16
C THR A 104 -12.17 8.62 -22.28
N PRO A 105 -11.79 9.78 -22.84
CA PRO A 105 -11.59 11.00 -22.03
C PRO A 105 -12.83 11.40 -21.20
N GLU A 106 -14.03 11.12 -21.71
CA GLU A 106 -15.32 11.45 -21.09
C GLU A 106 -15.69 10.46 -19.97
N THR A 107 -15.20 9.21 -20.07
CA THR A 107 -15.48 8.14 -19.09
C THR A 107 -14.35 7.95 -18.08
N GLU A 108 -13.18 8.57 -18.31
CA GLU A 108 -11.96 8.41 -17.53
C GLU A 108 -12.18 8.62 -16.03
N GLU A 109 -12.87 9.70 -15.63
CA GLU A 109 -13.10 10.05 -14.23
C GLU A 109 -13.87 8.94 -13.47
N ARG A 110 -14.93 8.40 -14.09
CA ARG A 110 -15.71 7.30 -13.53
C ARG A 110 -14.90 6.01 -13.44
N LEU A 111 -14.09 5.72 -14.47
CA LEU A 111 -13.28 4.51 -14.52
C LEU A 111 -12.06 4.57 -13.58
N LEU A 112 -11.49 5.75 -13.37
CA LEU A 112 -10.48 6.01 -12.33
C LEU A 112 -11.09 5.81 -10.93
N ALA A 113 -12.31 6.28 -10.67
CA ALA A 113 -12.99 6.05 -9.40
C ALA A 113 -13.23 4.55 -9.14
N VAL A 114 -13.69 3.78 -10.13
CA VAL A 114 -13.85 2.32 -10.03
C VAL A 114 -12.50 1.61 -9.82
N GLY A 115 -11.47 1.97 -10.60
CA GLY A 115 -10.13 1.42 -10.47
C GLY A 115 -9.52 1.64 -9.08
N ARG A 116 -9.72 2.85 -8.54
CA ARG A 116 -9.33 3.26 -7.18
C ARG A 116 -10.15 2.59 -6.11
N ALA A 117 -11.46 2.36 -6.28
CA ALA A 117 -12.26 1.65 -5.27
C ALA A 117 -11.67 0.25 -4.98
N GLY A 118 -11.29 -0.48 -6.02
CA GLY A 118 -10.55 -1.74 -5.87
C GLY A 118 -9.08 -1.60 -5.41
N THR A 119 -8.56 -0.39 -5.18
CA THR A 119 -7.25 -0.14 -4.51
C THR A 119 -7.41 0.60 -3.17
N ALA A 120 -8.59 1.13 -2.84
CA ALA A 120 -8.83 1.85 -1.59
C ALA A 120 -8.60 0.89 -0.41
N GLU A 121 -9.16 -0.32 -0.49
CA GLU A 121 -8.86 -1.41 0.45
C GLU A 121 -7.36 -1.77 0.58
N HIS A 122 -6.49 -1.39 -0.36
CA HIS A 122 -5.05 -1.62 -0.29
C HIS A 122 -4.31 -0.38 0.26
N VAL A 123 -4.61 0.81 -0.28
CA VAL A 123 -3.96 2.09 0.05
C VAL A 123 -4.48 2.71 1.35
N GLU A 124 -5.74 2.48 1.72
CA GLU A 124 -6.30 2.86 3.02
C GLU A 124 -5.79 1.95 4.13
N ARG A 125 -5.62 0.63 3.87
CA ARG A 125 -4.87 -0.26 4.77
C ARG A 125 -3.43 0.26 4.98
N GLN A 126 -2.71 0.57 3.91
CA GLN A 126 -1.36 1.19 3.98
C GLN A 126 -1.34 2.48 4.82
N ARG A 127 -2.35 3.35 4.66
CA ARG A 127 -2.47 4.62 5.40
C ARG A 127 -2.85 4.44 6.87
N ASP A 128 -3.81 3.58 7.19
CA ASP A 128 -4.27 3.38 8.57
C ASP A 128 -3.32 2.51 9.40
N VAL A 129 -2.61 1.56 8.79
CA VAL A 129 -1.47 0.88 9.42
C VAL A 129 -0.38 1.90 9.78
N GLY A 130 0.02 2.75 8.83
CA GLY A 130 0.99 3.83 9.07
C GLY A 130 0.55 4.83 10.14
N ARG A 131 -0.73 5.24 10.12
CA ARG A 131 -1.35 6.17 11.09
C ARG A 131 -1.41 5.57 12.50
N THR A 132 -1.82 4.31 12.63
CA THR A 132 -1.95 3.62 13.92
C THR A 132 -0.59 3.48 14.61
N ARG A 133 0.45 3.10 13.85
CA ARG A 133 1.83 2.98 14.35
C ARG A 133 2.38 4.33 14.84
N HIS A 134 2.14 5.43 14.10
CA HIS A 134 2.58 6.78 14.51
C HIS A 134 1.79 7.36 15.71
N GLY A 135 0.50 7.06 15.82
CA GLY A 135 -0.32 7.48 16.95
C GLY A 135 0.11 6.84 18.27
N ALA A 136 0.30 5.51 18.28
CA ALA A 136 0.64 4.74 19.47
C ALA A 136 1.99 5.18 20.10
N GLY A 137 3.03 5.38 19.26
CA GLY A 137 4.37 5.78 19.73
C GLY A 137 4.39 7.12 20.48
N ARG A 138 3.59 8.11 20.02
CA ARG A 138 3.52 9.45 20.62
C ARG A 138 2.62 9.55 21.87
N ALA A 139 1.83 8.51 22.16
CA ALA A 139 1.11 8.39 23.43
C ALA A 139 2.03 7.83 24.53
N ALA A 140 2.69 6.69 24.26
CA ALA A 140 3.52 5.98 25.25
C ALA A 140 4.67 6.82 25.81
N GLY A 141 5.34 7.62 24.97
CA GLY A 141 6.49 8.45 25.38
C GLY A 141 6.18 9.51 26.45
N ARG A 142 4.93 10.02 26.53
CA ARG A 142 4.55 11.09 27.47
C ARG A 142 4.02 10.60 28.82
N ALA A 143 3.84 9.29 28.99
CA ALA A 143 3.48 8.67 30.28
C ALA A 143 4.71 8.36 31.14
N ARG A 144 5.80 7.86 30.55
CA ARG A 144 7.00 7.44 31.31
C ARG A 144 7.82 8.60 31.89
N GLY A 145 7.76 9.79 31.28
CA GLY A 145 8.51 10.96 31.73
C GLY A 145 8.01 11.66 33.01
N ARG A 146 6.84 11.29 33.56
CA ARG A 146 6.26 11.98 34.74
C ARG A 146 6.35 11.19 36.05
N LEU A 147 6.75 9.91 36.02
CA LEU A 147 6.67 9.01 37.18
C LEU A 147 7.93 8.97 38.06
N HIS A 148 9.02 9.63 37.66
CA HIS A 148 10.29 9.69 38.41
C HIS A 148 10.59 11.05 39.06
N ALA A 149 9.74 12.06 38.86
CA ALA A 149 9.90 13.40 39.46
C ALA A 149 9.03 13.64 40.72
N GLY A 150 8.40 12.59 41.26
CA GLY A 150 7.39 12.70 42.33
C GLY A 150 7.39 11.54 43.33
N LYS A 151 8.53 10.88 43.55
CA LYS A 151 8.69 9.75 44.49
C LYS A 151 9.98 9.81 45.31
N MET A 152 10.38 11.02 45.75
CA MET A 152 11.53 11.22 46.64
C MET A 152 11.27 12.26 47.75
N LEU A 153 10.00 12.55 48.04
CA LEU A 153 9.55 13.44 49.13
C LEU A 153 8.29 12.89 49.83
N GLN A 154 8.17 11.56 49.95
CA GLN A 154 7.07 10.93 50.68
C GLN A 154 7.39 9.57 51.32
N GLU A 155 8.67 9.24 51.45
CA GLU A 155 9.14 8.47 52.61
C GLU A 155 9.30 9.46 53.76
N GLU A 156 8.63 9.22 54.91
CA GLU A 156 8.90 9.72 56.28
C GLU A 156 7.63 9.74 57.16
N LEU A 157 6.43 9.98 56.58
CA LEU A 157 5.23 10.30 57.38
C LEU A 157 4.05 9.33 57.22
N HIS A 158 3.55 8.85 58.37
CA HIS A 158 2.33 8.05 58.61
C HIS A 158 2.39 6.54 58.30
N ALA A 159 3.15 5.81 59.11
CA ALA A 159 2.81 4.41 59.42
C ALA A 159 1.54 4.35 60.31
N GLY A 160 0.62 3.42 60.02
CA GLY A 160 -0.62 3.20 60.79
C GLY A 160 -1.18 1.78 60.58
N PRO A 161 -1.66 1.06 61.63
CA PRO A 161 -1.79 -0.40 61.54
C PRO A 161 -3.18 -0.97 61.14
N ARG A 162 -3.15 -1.86 60.15
CA ARG A 162 -3.91 -3.13 59.96
C ARG A 162 -5.39 -3.24 60.41
N ARG A 163 -6.26 -3.70 59.48
CA ARG A 163 -7.33 -4.71 59.73
C ARG A 163 -7.48 -5.69 58.55
N LYS A 164 -8.12 -6.84 58.82
CA LYS A 164 -8.57 -7.97 57.94
C LYS A 164 -10.04 -8.29 58.33
N PRO A 165 -10.85 -9.17 57.67
CA PRO A 165 -10.59 -10.16 56.59
C PRO A 165 -11.32 -9.75 55.26
N ARG A 166 -11.93 -10.55 54.35
CA ARG A 166 -12.34 -11.98 54.25
C ARG A 166 -12.41 -12.47 52.77
N VAL A 167 -12.56 -13.79 52.60
CA VAL A 167 -12.96 -14.57 51.40
C VAL A 167 -14.34 -14.13 50.84
N GLU A 168 -14.80 -14.45 49.61
CA GLU A 168 -14.74 -15.76 48.90
C GLU A 168 -14.81 -15.69 47.34
N ALA A 169 -14.96 -16.84 46.67
CA ALA A 169 -14.65 -17.12 45.25
C ALA A 169 -15.79 -16.89 44.21
N GLY A 170 -15.48 -16.98 42.90
CA GLY A 170 -16.48 -17.04 41.81
C GLY A 170 -15.97 -16.94 40.35
N ARG A 171 -15.64 -18.07 39.71
CA ARG A 171 -15.46 -18.31 38.23
C ARG A 171 -15.53 -19.84 37.97
N PRO A 172 -15.68 -20.35 36.72
CA PRO A 172 -15.83 -19.69 35.41
C PRO A 172 -17.33 -19.71 34.96
N ALA A 173 -17.87 -20.12 33.80
CA ALA A 173 -17.38 -20.71 32.52
C ALA A 173 -18.42 -20.55 31.38
N GLY A 174 -18.04 -20.94 30.14
CA GLY A 174 -18.91 -20.97 28.95
C GLY A 174 -18.93 -19.66 28.13
N GLY A 175 -18.88 -19.64 26.78
CA GLY A 175 -18.86 -20.73 25.80
C GLY A 175 -20.26 -21.14 25.31
N ALA A 176 -20.53 -21.38 24.02
CA ALA A 176 -19.65 -21.35 22.84
C ALA A 176 -20.44 -21.02 21.54
N TRP A 177 -19.75 -20.95 20.39
CA TRP A 177 -20.28 -20.62 19.06
C TRP A 177 -20.26 -21.84 18.14
N ALA A 178 -21.32 -22.07 17.37
CA ALA A 178 -21.32 -22.90 16.14
C ALA A 178 -22.58 -22.59 15.29
N PRO A 179 -22.49 -22.63 13.93
CA PRO A 179 -23.61 -22.35 13.01
C PRO A 179 -24.10 -23.62 12.29
N SER A 180 -24.89 -23.43 11.23
CA SER A 180 -25.12 -24.37 10.12
C SER A 180 -25.15 -23.59 8.81
#